data_AF-A0A662SZR1-F1
#
_entry.id   AF-A0A662SZR1-F1
#
_cell.length_a   1.000
_cell.length_b   1.000
_cell.length_c   1.000
_cell.angle_alpha   90.00
_cell.angle_beta   90.00
_cell.angle_gamma   90.00
#
_symmetry.space_group_name_H-M   'P 1'
#
loop_
_entity.id
_entity.type
_entity.pdbx_description
1 polymer ?
#
loop_
_entity_poly.entity_id
_entity_poly.type
_entity_poly.pdbx_seq_one_letter_code
_entity_poly.pdbx_strand_id
1 'polypeptide(L)'
;MLDSIKHLVEVLSELSCEFKKVESERLAQDLIAFRLRIRGLDVKRRVRLESQKYPDVEVDILLPDVALEIKVGKRFYDGFGQALAVRELYGLNSCIVHLVEQADEKHASGLRALASKLGIKAILMSLRDCRVEVVG
;
A
#
# COMPACT_ATOMS: atom_id res chain seq x y z
N MET A 1 -9.95 -10.20 7.43
CA MET A 1 -9.30 -9.08 6.68
C MET A 1 -9.30 -7.89 7.63
N LEU A 2 -8.19 -7.17 7.75
CA LEU A 2 -8.10 -5.98 8.62
C LEU A 2 -9.12 -4.92 8.17
N ASP A 3 -9.74 -4.20 9.10
CA ASP A 3 -10.81 -3.25 8.79
C ASP A 3 -10.29 -2.09 7.93
N SER A 4 -9.07 -1.61 8.21
CA SER A 4 -8.41 -0.60 7.40
C SER A 4 -8.14 -1.05 5.97
N ILE A 5 -7.85 -2.35 5.76
CA ILE A 5 -7.62 -2.91 4.41
C ILE A 5 -8.93 -2.92 3.61
N LYS A 6 -10.06 -3.23 4.26
CA LYS A 6 -11.36 -3.17 3.60
C LYS A 6 -11.65 -1.74 3.12
N HIS A 7 -11.49 -0.75 3.98
CA HIS A 7 -11.68 0.65 3.60
C HIS A 7 -10.69 1.13 2.55
N LEU A 8 -9.44 0.66 2.59
CA LEU A 8 -8.43 0.95 1.58
C LEU A 8 -8.85 0.42 0.21
N VAL A 9 -9.32 -0.83 0.13
CA VAL A 9 -9.82 -1.40 -1.14
C VAL A 9 -10.98 -0.57 -1.67
N GLU A 10 -11.94 -0.21 -0.83
CA GLU A 10 -13.08 0.64 -1.22
C GLU A 10 -12.62 2.01 -1.75
N VAL A 11 -11.69 2.68 -1.05
CA VAL A 11 -11.10 3.95 -1.48
C VAL A 11 -10.36 3.81 -2.81
N LEU A 12 -9.55 2.77 -2.99
CA LEU A 12 -8.82 2.54 -4.24
C LEU A 12 -9.77 2.25 -5.40
N SER A 13 -10.87 1.52 -5.15
CA SER A 13 -11.88 1.26 -6.15
C SER A 13 -12.61 2.55 -6.57
N GLU A 14 -12.92 3.44 -5.63
CA GLU A 14 -13.53 4.75 -5.92
C GLU A 14 -12.59 5.67 -6.71
N LEU A 15 -11.32 5.72 -6.31
CA LEU A 15 -10.30 6.53 -6.97
C LEU A 15 -9.76 5.88 -8.26
N SER A 16 -10.23 4.68 -8.62
CA SER A 16 -9.57 3.81 -9.60
C SER A 16 -9.28 4.51 -10.94
N CYS A 17 -10.23 5.28 -11.44
CA CYS A 17 -10.07 6.04 -12.69
C CYS A 17 -9.47 7.44 -12.49
N GLU A 18 -9.53 8.02 -11.29
CA GLU A 18 -8.87 9.29 -10.96
C GLU A 18 -7.34 9.14 -10.98
N PHE A 19 -6.84 7.97 -10.58
CA PHE A 19 -5.41 7.65 -10.57
C PHE A 19 -4.74 7.62 -11.95
N LYS A 20 -5.50 7.53 -13.06
CA LYS A 20 -4.94 7.62 -14.42
C LYS A 20 -4.16 8.92 -14.67
N LYS A 21 -4.46 9.97 -13.90
CA LYS A 21 -3.82 11.30 -14.00
C LYS A 21 -2.79 11.55 -12.90
N VAL A 22 -2.54 10.57 -12.03
CA VAL A 22 -1.64 10.73 -10.90
C VAL A 22 -0.21 10.40 -11.33
N GLU A 23 0.57 11.44 -11.53
CA GLU A 23 1.95 11.33 -12.03
C GLU A 23 2.99 11.13 -10.91
N SER A 24 2.59 11.22 -9.63
CA SER A 24 3.52 11.11 -8.51
C SER A 24 2.99 10.25 -7.36
N GLU A 25 3.92 9.49 -6.76
CA GLU A 25 3.68 8.70 -5.55
C GLU A 25 3.19 9.57 -4.40
N ARG A 26 3.73 10.78 -4.25
CA ARG A 26 3.29 11.74 -3.23
C ARG A 26 1.82 12.12 -3.39
N LEU A 27 1.41 12.50 -4.60
CA LEU A 27 0.02 12.84 -4.87
C LEU A 27 -0.89 11.64 -4.62
N ALA A 28 -0.45 10.44 -5.03
CA ALA A 28 -1.24 9.24 -4.80
C ALA A 28 -1.49 9.00 -3.31
N GLN A 29 -0.42 9.04 -2.52
CA GLN A 29 -0.51 8.87 -1.08
C GLN A 29 -1.38 9.96 -0.43
N ASP A 30 -1.33 11.22 -0.91
CA ASP A 30 -2.15 12.32 -0.37
C ASP A 30 -3.64 12.10 -0.66
N LEU A 31 -4.01 11.67 -1.88
CA LEU A 31 -5.40 11.34 -2.20
C LEU A 31 -5.94 10.17 -1.37
N ILE A 32 -5.16 9.08 -1.25
CA ILE A 32 -5.56 7.90 -0.47
C ILE A 32 -5.81 8.30 0.98
N ALA A 33 -4.84 9.00 1.60
CA ALA A 33 -4.97 9.40 2.98
C ALA A 33 -6.14 10.37 3.22
N PHE A 34 -6.38 11.31 2.29
CA PHE A 34 -7.51 12.21 2.36
C PHE A 34 -8.84 11.44 2.35
N ARG A 35 -9.03 10.50 1.41
CA ARG A 35 -10.25 9.69 1.32
C ARG A 35 -10.45 8.78 2.54
N LEU A 36 -9.38 8.19 3.07
CA LEU A 36 -9.46 7.38 4.29
C LEU A 36 -9.86 8.22 5.52
N ARG A 37 -9.38 9.46 5.64
CA ARG A 37 -9.80 10.38 6.71
C ARG A 37 -11.28 10.75 6.61
N ILE A 38 -11.80 10.99 5.41
CA ILE A 38 -13.23 11.26 5.21
C ILE A 38 -14.09 10.10 5.72
N ARG A 39 -13.57 8.87 5.66
CA ARG A 39 -14.22 7.66 6.19
C ARG A 39 -14.04 7.48 7.71
N GLY A 40 -13.43 8.43 8.40
CA GLY A 40 -13.28 8.42 9.85
C GLY A 40 -12.10 7.60 10.38
N LEU A 41 -11.18 7.16 9.52
CA LEU A 41 -9.96 6.47 9.97
C LEU A 41 -8.95 7.47 10.56
N ASP A 42 -8.22 7.05 11.60
CA ASP A 42 -7.03 7.77 12.07
C ASP A 42 -5.89 7.51 11.08
N VAL A 43 -5.56 8.53 10.28
CA VAL A 43 -4.58 8.42 9.19
C VAL A 43 -3.42 9.36 9.43
N LYS A 44 -2.23 8.78 9.65
CA LYS A 44 -0.97 9.52 9.76
C LYS A 44 -0.16 9.37 8.48
N ARG A 45 0.40 10.47 7.98
CA ARG A 45 1.19 10.52 6.74
C ARG A 45 2.67 10.57 7.08
N ARG A 46 3.50 9.86 6.30
CA ARG A 46 4.98 9.91 6.36
C ARG A 46 5.47 9.79 7.80
N VAL A 47 5.06 8.72 8.46
CA VAL A 47 5.41 8.47 9.85
C VAL A 47 6.80 7.87 9.89
N ARG A 48 7.72 8.51 10.60
CA ARG A 48 9.01 7.90 10.92
C ARG A 48 8.83 7.02 12.15
N LEU A 49 9.06 5.73 11.98
CA LEU A 49 9.19 4.77 13.07
C LEU A 49 10.62 4.85 13.57
N GLU A 50 10.78 5.21 14.84
CA GLU A 50 12.06 5.38 15.49
C GLU A 50 12.27 4.27 16.54
N SER A 51 13.51 3.83 16.68
CA SER A 51 13.87 2.78 17.64
C SER A 51 15.27 3.01 18.18
N GLN A 52 15.50 2.67 19.44
CA GLN A 52 16.86 2.65 20.00
C GLN A 52 17.69 1.46 19.48
N LYS A 53 17.03 0.42 18.95
CA LYS A 53 17.67 -0.85 18.54
C LYS A 53 17.77 -1.00 17.03
N TYR A 54 16.82 -0.46 16.28
CA TYR A 54 16.69 -0.66 14.84
C TYR A 54 16.82 0.67 14.08
N PRO A 55 17.25 0.64 12.79
CA PRO A 55 17.26 1.84 11.96
C PRO A 55 15.87 2.43 11.77
N ASP A 56 15.78 3.75 11.69
CA ASP A 56 14.53 4.45 11.40
C ASP A 56 13.93 4.00 10.07
N VAL A 57 12.61 3.82 10.04
CA VAL A 57 11.86 3.45 8.84
C VAL A 57 10.72 4.43 8.63
N GLU A 58 10.62 5.03 7.45
CA GLU A 58 9.47 5.86 7.08
C GLU A 58 8.31 4.96 6.61
N VAL A 59 7.08 5.33 6.95
CA VAL A 59 5.84 4.68 6.48
C VAL A 59 5.02 5.73 5.74
N ASP A 60 4.62 5.44 4.51
CA ASP A 60 3.87 6.39 3.69
C ASP A 60 2.55 6.80 4.35
N ILE A 61 1.77 5.81 4.77
CA ILE A 61 0.49 6.00 5.47
C ILE A 61 0.39 4.99 6.60
N LEU A 62 0.22 5.45 7.83
CA LEU A 62 -0.05 4.60 8.98
C LEU A 62 -1.53 4.70 9.35
N LEU A 63 -2.18 3.54 9.38
CA LEU A 63 -3.56 3.32 9.84
C LEU A 63 -3.53 2.58 11.20
N PRO A 64 -4.66 2.48 11.93
CA PRO A 64 -4.68 1.93 13.28
C PRO A 64 -4.09 0.52 13.42
N ASP A 65 -4.27 -0.32 12.40
CA ASP A 65 -3.90 -1.73 12.40
C ASP A 65 -2.95 -2.13 11.25
N VAL A 66 -2.57 -1.20 10.37
CA VAL A 66 -1.69 -1.49 9.23
C VAL A 66 -0.88 -0.27 8.76
N ALA A 67 0.39 -0.51 8.44
CA ALA A 67 1.29 0.42 7.76
C ALA A 67 1.23 0.18 6.24
N LEU A 68 0.97 1.23 5.47
CA LEU A 68 0.89 1.16 4.02
C LEU A 68 2.18 1.66 3.38
N GLU A 69 2.59 0.96 2.34
CA GLU A 69 3.67 1.31 1.42
C GLU A 69 3.08 1.47 0.01
N ILE A 70 3.09 2.68 -0.55
CA ILE A 70 2.42 2.99 -1.82
C ILE A 70 3.46 3.13 -2.93
N LYS A 71 3.29 2.40 -4.04
CA LYS A 71 4.22 2.44 -5.19
C LYS A 71 3.48 2.70 -6.50
N VAL A 72 3.89 3.76 -7.21
CA VAL A 72 3.26 4.20 -8.47
C VAL A 72 4.21 3.99 -9.65
N GLY A 73 3.82 3.17 -10.63
CA GLY A 73 4.61 2.93 -11.85
C GLY A 73 5.99 2.30 -11.60
N LYS A 74 6.17 1.63 -10.47
CA LYS A 74 7.45 1.11 -9.97
C LYS A 74 7.70 -0.34 -10.41
N ARG A 75 8.91 -0.84 -10.12
CA ARG A 75 9.27 -2.23 -10.40
C ARG A 75 8.50 -3.17 -9.48
N PHE A 76 8.25 -4.38 -9.96
CA PHE A 76 7.53 -5.45 -9.26
C PHE A 76 7.93 -5.69 -7.79
N TYR A 77 9.21 -5.55 -7.44
CA TYR A 77 9.72 -5.86 -6.11
C TYR A 77 9.85 -4.63 -5.19
N ASP A 78 9.52 -3.43 -5.68
CA ASP A 78 9.67 -2.20 -4.91
C ASP A 78 8.68 -2.15 -3.73
N GLY A 79 9.16 -1.64 -2.59
CA GLY A 79 8.38 -1.52 -1.35
C GLY A 79 8.41 -2.75 -0.44
N PHE A 80 8.77 -3.94 -0.94
CA PHE A 80 8.81 -5.16 -0.12
C PHE A 80 9.81 -5.10 1.03
N GLY A 81 11.01 -4.57 0.79
CA GLY A 81 12.02 -4.44 1.86
C GLY A 81 11.54 -3.53 2.99
N GLN A 82 10.86 -2.43 2.66
CA GLN A 82 10.31 -1.47 3.62
C GLN A 82 9.14 -2.08 4.39
N ALA A 83 8.17 -2.69 3.69
CA ALA A 83 7.05 -3.36 4.32
C ALA A 83 7.49 -4.54 5.22
N LEU A 84 8.53 -5.27 4.82
CA LEU A 84 9.11 -6.34 5.64
C LEU A 84 9.81 -5.77 6.89
N ALA A 85 10.59 -4.70 6.75
CA ALA A 85 11.26 -4.06 7.88
C ALA A 85 10.26 -3.53 8.91
N VAL A 86 9.17 -2.89 8.47
CA VAL A 86 8.08 -2.44 9.34
C VAL A 86 7.48 -3.60 10.14
N ARG A 87 7.29 -4.76 9.50
CA ARG A 87 6.73 -5.92 10.19
C ARG A 87 7.71 -6.58 11.14
N GLU A 88 8.90 -6.93 10.67
CA GLU A 88 9.87 -7.72 11.45
C GLU A 88 10.54 -6.91 12.55
N LEU A 89 10.80 -5.62 12.33
CA LEU A 89 11.56 -4.79 13.29
C LEU A 89 10.64 -4.00 14.21
N TYR A 90 9.45 -3.62 13.75
CA TYR A 90 8.51 -2.77 14.51
C TYR A 90 7.20 -3.48 14.91
N GLY A 91 6.99 -4.73 14.49
CA GLY A 91 5.84 -5.54 14.92
C GLY A 91 4.49 -5.07 14.37
N LEU A 92 4.49 -4.25 13.33
CA LEU A 92 3.27 -3.71 12.71
C LEU A 92 2.86 -4.57 11.51
N ASN A 93 1.56 -4.75 11.29
CA ASN A 93 1.10 -5.29 10.01
C ASN A 93 1.49 -4.32 8.90
N SER A 94 1.89 -4.85 7.75
CA SER A 94 2.22 -4.03 6.58
C SER A 94 1.43 -4.45 5.35
N CYS A 95 1.14 -3.46 4.51
CA CYS A 95 0.48 -3.64 3.24
C CYS A 95 1.17 -2.82 2.16
N ILE A 96 1.46 -3.47 1.03
CA ILE A 96 1.98 -2.81 -0.16
C ILE A 96 0.82 -2.55 -1.11
N VAL A 97 0.74 -1.33 -1.64
CA VAL A 97 -0.22 -0.93 -2.67
C VAL A 97 0.56 -0.61 -3.94
N HIS A 98 0.40 -1.45 -4.96
CA HIS A 98 1.00 -1.24 -6.28
C HIS A 98 -0.02 -0.62 -7.23
N LEU A 99 0.23 0.61 -7.63
CA LEU A 99 -0.52 1.33 -8.66
C LEU A 99 0.26 1.22 -9.97
N VAL A 100 -0.17 0.34 -10.88
CA VAL A 100 0.52 0.03 -12.13
C VAL A 100 -0.35 0.35 -13.33
N GLU A 101 0.27 0.79 -14.44
CA GLU A 101 -0.48 1.12 -15.65
C GLU A 101 -1.35 -0.06 -16.10
N GLN A 102 -0.74 -1.23 -16.22
CA GLN A 102 -1.42 -2.48 -16.56
C GLN A 102 -0.96 -3.60 -15.62
N ALA A 103 -1.93 -4.30 -15.02
CA ALA A 103 -1.68 -5.47 -14.21
C ALA A 103 -1.84 -6.73 -15.07
N ASP A 104 -0.72 -7.39 -15.41
CA ASP A 104 -0.78 -8.71 -16.03
C ASP A 104 -0.82 -9.83 -14.98
N GLU A 105 -1.20 -11.03 -15.40
CA GLU A 105 -1.34 -12.19 -14.51
C GLU A 105 -0.01 -12.62 -13.89
N LYS A 106 1.11 -12.37 -14.57
CA LYS A 106 2.45 -12.65 -14.07
C LYS A 106 2.80 -11.73 -12.88
N HIS A 107 2.48 -10.45 -12.99
CA HIS A 107 2.66 -9.46 -11.94
C HIS A 107 1.76 -9.79 -10.74
N ALA A 108 0.46 -10.01 -10.98
CA ALA A 108 -0.48 -10.35 -9.91
C ALA A 108 -0.08 -11.64 -9.18
N SER A 109 0.28 -12.69 -9.91
CA SER A 109 0.71 -13.97 -9.33
C SER A 109 2.03 -13.87 -8.58
N GLY A 110 3.00 -13.13 -9.12
CA GLY A 110 4.26 -12.85 -8.45
C GLY A 110 4.04 -12.09 -7.14
N LEU A 111 3.16 -11.08 -7.17
CA LEU A 111 2.89 -10.21 -6.03
C LEU A 111 2.20 -11.02 -4.93
N ARG A 112 1.24 -11.87 -5.32
CA ARG A 112 0.58 -12.86 -4.44
C ARG A 112 1.55 -13.83 -3.79
N ALA A 113 2.41 -14.45 -4.58
CA ALA A 113 3.37 -15.43 -4.07
C ALA A 113 4.35 -14.78 -3.08
N LEU A 114 4.85 -13.59 -3.39
CA LEU A 114 5.80 -12.90 -2.53
C LEU A 114 5.13 -12.36 -1.25
N ALA A 115 3.97 -11.73 -1.37
CA ALA A 115 3.16 -11.26 -0.24
C ALA A 115 2.83 -12.41 0.73
N SER A 116 2.39 -13.55 0.21
CA SER A 116 2.10 -14.74 1.02
C SER A 116 3.34 -15.29 1.73
N LYS A 117 4.46 -15.49 1.02
CA LYS A 117 5.71 -15.99 1.60
C LYS A 117 6.28 -15.07 2.68
N LEU A 118 6.18 -13.77 2.42
CA LEU A 118 6.64 -12.75 3.35
C LEU A 118 5.56 -12.38 4.37
N GLY A 119 4.37 -12.99 4.38
CA GLY A 119 3.23 -12.64 5.23
C GLY A 119 2.89 -11.14 5.30
N ILE A 120 3.04 -10.43 4.17
CA ILE A 120 2.69 -9.02 3.99
C ILE A 120 1.40 -8.98 3.17
N LYS A 121 0.55 -7.98 3.40
CA LYS A 121 -0.65 -7.77 2.56
C LYS A 121 -0.27 -7.06 1.27
N ALA A 122 -0.93 -7.40 0.17
CA ALA A 122 -0.66 -6.73 -1.09
C ALA A 122 -1.94 -6.43 -1.86
N ILE A 123 -2.04 -5.19 -2.34
CA ILE A 123 -3.13 -4.71 -3.19
C ILE A 123 -2.51 -4.27 -4.51
N LEU A 124 -3.05 -4.80 -5.60
CA LEU A 124 -2.69 -4.41 -6.95
C LEU A 124 -3.82 -3.60 -7.54
N MET A 125 -3.49 -2.45 -8.12
CA MET A 125 -4.43 -1.65 -8.87
C MET A 125 -3.92 -1.40 -10.28
N SER A 126 -4.70 -1.81 -11.28
CA SER A 126 -4.47 -1.41 -12.67
C SER A 126 -5.12 -0.07 -12.94
N LEU A 127 -4.31 0.90 -13.36
CA LEU A 127 -4.77 2.23 -13.75
C LEU A 127 -5.59 2.16 -15.04
N ARG A 128 -5.10 1.43 -16.06
CA ARG A 128 -5.76 1.27 -17.36
C ARG A 128 -7.17 0.70 -17.20
N ASP A 129 -7.28 -0.40 -16.47
CA ASP A 129 -8.51 -1.18 -16.32
C ASP A 129 -9.39 -0.67 -15.15
N CYS A 130 -8.94 0.34 -14.41
CA CYS A 130 -9.57 0.83 -13.17
C CYS A 130 -9.96 -0.31 -12.21
N ARG A 131 -9.11 -1.34 -12.11
CA ARG A 131 -9.40 -2.56 -11.32
C ARG A 131 -8.50 -2.63 -10.11
N VAL A 132 -9.08 -2.99 -8.96
CA VAL A 132 -8.37 -3.26 -7.71
C VAL A 132 -8.49 -4.73 -7.37
N GLU A 133 -7.40 -5.34 -6.95
CA GLU A 133 -7.33 -6.73 -6.52
C GLU A 133 -6.50 -6.87 -5.24
N VAL A 134 -7.05 -7.56 -4.25
CA VAL A 134 -6.28 -8.02 -3.09
C VAL A 134 -5.54 -9.29 -3.49
N VAL A 135 -4.22 -9.22 -3.56
CA VAL A 135 -3.38 -10.32 -4.02
C VAL A 135 -2.65 -11.03 -2.89
N GLY A 136 -2.73 -10.59 -1.63
CA GLY A 136 -2.15 -11.30 -0.47
C GLY A 136 -2.69 -10.81 0.86
#